data_AF-A0A3N5GP48-F1
#
_entry.id   AF-A0A3N5GP48-F1
#
_cell.length_a   1.000
_cell.length_b   1.000
_cell.length_c   1.000
_cell.angle_alpha   90.00
_cell.angle_beta   90.00
_cell.angle_gamma   90.00
#
_symmetry.space_group_name_H-M   'P 1'
#
loop_
_entity.id
_entity.type
_entity.pdbx_description
1 polymer ?
#
loop_
_entity_poly.entity_id
_entity_poly.type
_entity_poly.pdbx_seq_one_letter_code
_entity_poly.pdbx_strand_id
1 'polypeptide(L)' 'MRLHIDTMDAVLVEFDADGQVRFEQGGWSKPTLQEIRAIIHAAQHDIEQLTDLVDVLEHASRSRQK' A
#
# COMPACT_ATOMS: atom_id res chain seq x y z
N MET A 1 0.64 2.59 8.60
CA MET A 1 0.80 1.48 7.62
C MET A 1 2.16 1.60 6.96
N ARG A 2 2.55 0.75 6.02
CA ARG A 2 3.75 0.96 5.21
C ARG A 2 3.40 0.57 3.78
N LEU A 3 3.36 1.54 2.89
CA LEU A 3 3.13 1.33 1.46
C LEU A 3 4.41 1.73 0.72
N HIS A 4 4.99 0.79 -0.01
CA HIS A 4 6.16 1.06 -0.86
C HIS A 4 5.69 1.61 -2.20
N ILE A 5 6.28 2.71 -2.65
CA ILE A 5 5.92 3.38 -3.90
C ILE A 5 7.12 3.31 -4.84
N ASP A 6 7.16 2.25 -5.65
CA ASP A 6 8.31 1.92 -6.51
C ASP A 6 8.70 3.06 -7.45
N THR A 7 7.71 3.76 -8.01
CA THR A 7 7.94 4.84 -8.97
C THR A 7 8.65 6.07 -8.39
N MET A 8 8.69 6.19 -7.07
CA MET A 8 9.26 7.34 -6.36
C MET A 8 10.34 6.96 -5.35
N ASP A 9 10.63 5.67 -5.20
CA ASP A 9 11.54 5.15 -4.16
C ASP A 9 11.19 5.70 -2.77
N ALA A 10 9.90 5.64 -2.42
CA ALA A 10 9.36 6.25 -1.21
C ALA A 10 8.45 5.28 -0.45
N VAL A 11 8.45 5.41 0.89
CA VAL A 11 7.58 4.62 1.76
C VAL A 11 6.58 5.55 2.46
N LEU A 12 5.30 5.42 2.12
CA LEU A 12 4.22 6.13 2.82
C LEU A 12 3.91 5.39 4.12
N VAL A 13 3.96 6.12 5.24
CA VAL A 13 3.80 5.55 6.58
C VAL A 13 2.46 5.95 7.22
N GLU A 14 2.00 7.18 6.98
CA GLU A 14 0.78 7.73 7.55
C GLU A 14 0.04 8.62 6.53
N PHE A 15 -1.27 8.75 6.72
CA PHE A 15 -2.12 9.72 6.04
C PHE A 15 -3.23 10.18 6.99
N ASP A 16 -3.79 11.36 6.74
CA ASP A 16 -4.93 11.90 7.48
C ASP A 16 -6.18 12.06 6.61
N ALA A 17 -7.29 12.49 7.23
CA ALA A 17 -8.56 12.73 6.54
C ALA A 17 -8.53 13.97 5.62
N ASP A 18 -7.56 14.86 5.79
CA ASP A 18 -7.37 16.07 4.98
C ASP A 18 -6.52 15.79 3.72
N GLY A 19 -6.10 14.54 3.53
CA GLY A 19 -5.30 14.09 2.39
C GLY A 19 -3.83 14.48 2.51
N GLN A 20 -3.34 14.83 3.70
CA GLN A 20 -1.92 14.92 3.96
C GLN A 20 -1.36 13.51 4.12
N VAL A 21 -0.12 13.35 3.71
CA VAL A 21 0.62 12.10 3.80
C VAL A 21 1.94 12.35 4.50
N ARG A 22 2.48 11.29 5.09
CA ARG A 22 3.81 11.29 5.66
C ARG A 22 4.61 10.13 5.06
N PHE A 23 5.77 10.46 4.52
CA PHE A 23 6.76 9.49 4.08
C PHE A 23 7.77 9.19 5.19
N GLU A 24 8.42 8.04 5.14
CA GLU A 24 9.37 7.57 6.17
C GLU A 24 10.51 8.57 6.43
N GLN A 25 11.06 9.18 5.37
CA GLN A 25 12.17 10.14 5.45
C GLN A 25 11.69 11.61 5.53
N GLY A 26 10.41 11.86 5.84
CA GLY A 26 9.79 13.19 5.74
C GLY A 26 8.83 13.56 6.87
N GLY A 27 8.41 14.83 6.82
CA GLY A 27 7.29 15.36 7.60
C GLY A 27 5.96 15.18 6.88
N TRP A 28 4.90 15.66 7.51
CA TRP A 28 3.59 15.77 6.87
C TRP A 28 3.63 16.74 5.70
N SER A 29 3.08 16.33 4.56
CA SER A 29 2.96 17.18 3.38
C SER A 29 1.68 16.86 2.62
N LYS A 30 1.23 17.82 1.81
CA LYS A 30 0.17 17.58 0.83
C LYS A 30 0.81 17.06 -0.46
N PRO A 31 0.48 15.84 -0.91
CA PRO A 31 1.08 15.27 -2.10
C PRO A 31 0.61 16.02 -3.35
N THR A 32 1.52 16.15 -4.32
CA THR A 32 1.26 16.64 -5.67
C THR A 32 0.38 15.66 -6.45
N LEU A 33 -0.18 16.10 -7.59
CA LEU A 33 -0.99 15.22 -8.45
C LEU A 33 -0.22 13.98 -8.94
N GLN A 34 1.09 14.11 -9.18
CA GLN A 34 1.93 12.99 -9.58
C GLN A 34 2.11 12.00 -8.44
N GLU A 35 2.41 12.50 -7.23
CA GLU A 35 2.51 11.68 -6.02
C GLU A 35 1.20 10.97 -5.71
N ILE A 36 0.05 11.66 -5.81
CA ILE A 36 -1.27 11.05 -5.61
C ILE A 36 -1.47 9.87 -6.55
N ARG A 37 -1.14 10.03 -7.84
CA ARG A 37 -1.27 8.93 -8.82
C ARG A 37 -0.33 7.76 -8.48
N ALA A 38 0.90 8.05 -8.08
CA ALA A 38 1.87 7.03 -7.68
C ALA A 38 1.41 6.26 -6.43
N ILE A 39 0.91 6.96 -5.41
CA ILE A 39 0.35 6.38 -4.19
C ILE A 39 -0.84 5.48 -4.52
N ILE A 40 -1.80 5.97 -5.32
CA ILE A 40 -2.98 5.19 -5.71
C ILE A 40 -2.57 3.92 -6.46
N HIS A 41 -1.65 4.04 -7.41
CA HIS A 41 -1.18 2.91 -8.19
C HIS A 41 -0.50 1.85 -7.31
N ALA A 42 0.41 2.27 -6.43
CA ALA A 42 1.07 1.37 -5.48
C ALA A 42 0.05 0.69 -4.55
N ALA A 43 -0.91 1.44 -4.00
CA ALA A 43 -1.94 0.89 -3.12
C ALA A 43 -2.83 -0.13 -3.82
N GLN A 44 -3.21 0.13 -5.08
CA GLN A 44 -3.99 -0.82 -5.88
C GLN A 44 -3.23 -2.10 -6.14
N HIS A 45 -1.93 -1.99 -6.46
CA HIS A 45 -1.06 -3.14 -6.66
C HIS A 45 -0.93 -4.00 -5.40
N ASP A 46 -0.68 -3.38 -4.25
CA ASP A 46 -0.60 -4.09 -2.96
C ASP A 46 -1.93 -4.78 -2.62
N ILE A 47 -3.07 -4.14 -2.87
CA ILE A 47 -4.39 -4.74 -2.65
C ILE A 47 -4.57 -6.00 -3.50
N GLU A 48 -4.19 -5.96 -4.79
CA GLU A 48 -4.26 -7.11 -5.69
C GLU A 48 -3.40 -8.26 -5.17
N GLN A 49 -2.12 -7.99 -4.86
CA GLN A 49 -1.19 -8.99 -4.34
C GLN A 49 -1.62 -9.58 -3.00
N LEU A 50 -2.13 -8.75 -2.09
CA LEU A 50 -2.61 -9.20 -0.78
C LEU A 50 -3.89 -10.03 -0.92
N THR A 51 -4.76 -9.70 -1.88
CA THR A 51 -5.96 -10.51 -2.18
C THR A 51 -5.56 -11.89 -2.66
N ASP A 52 -4.65 -11.97 -3.65
CA ASP A 52 -4.14 -13.24 -4.16
C ASP A 52 -3.47 -14.07 -3.05
N LEU A 53 -2.69 -13.42 -2.18
CA LEU A 53 -2.05 -14.08 -1.04
C LEU A 53 -3.09 -14.67 -0.07
N VAL A 54 -4.11 -13.91 0.30
CA VAL A 54 -5.20 -14.37 1.17
C VAL A 54 -5.87 -15.59 0.55
N ASP A 55 -6.21 -15.53 -0.73
CA ASP A 55 -6.83 -16.65 -1.44
C ASP A 55 -5.95 -17.90 -1.38
N VAL A 56 -4.66 -17.79 -1.69
CA VAL A 56 -3.72 -18.92 -1.61
C VAL A 56 -3.65 -19.51 -0.20
N LEU A 57 -3.57 -18.67 0.83
CA LEU A 57 -3.46 -19.12 2.22
C LEU A 57 -4.76 -19.76 2.72
N GLU A 58 -5.91 -19.26 2.31
CA GLU A 58 -7.20 -19.87 2.60
C GLU A 58 -7.36 -21.26 1.95
N HIS A 59 -6.95 -21.38 0.69
CA HIS A 59 -6.95 -22.69 0.01
C HIS A 59 -6.01 -23.67 0.71
N ALA A 60 -4.81 -23.20 1.11
CA ALA A 60 -3.83 -24.01 1.82
C ALA A 60 -4.27 -24.41 3.23
N SER A 61 -5.08 -23.59 3.92
CA SER A 61 -5.58 -23.92 5.25
C SER A 61 -6.68 -24.99 5.19
N ARG A 62 -7.60 -24.89 4.22
CA ARG A 62 -8.67 -25.89 4.00
C ARG A 62 -8.14 -27.26 3.59
N SER A 63 -7.05 -27.31 2.81
CA SER A 63 -6.47 -28.58 2.35
C SER A 63 -5.75 -29.36 3.46
N ARG A 64 -5.24 -28.68 4.50
CA ARG A 64 -4.58 -29.33 5.66
C ARG A 64 -5.55 -29.89 6.71
N GLN A 65 -6.83 -29.55 6.61
CA GLN A 65 -7.87 -30.02 7.54
C GLN A 65 -8.58 -31.30 7.07
N LYS A 66 -8.21 -31.84 5.91
CA LYS A 66 -8.71 -33.11 5.35
C LYS A 66 -7.63 -34.18 5.44
#